data_AF-A0A8T3ZMV3-F1
#
_entry.id   AF-A0A8T3ZMV3-F1
#
_cell.length_a   1.000
_cell.length_b   1.000
_cell.length_c   1.000
_cell.angle_alpha   90.00
_cell.angle_beta   90.00
_cell.angle_gamma   90.00
#
_symmetry.space_group_name_H-M   'P 1'
#
loop_
_entity.id
_entity.type
_entity.pdbx_description
1 polymer ?
#
loop_
_entity_poly.entity_id
_entity_poly.type
_entity_poly.pdbx_seq_one_letter_code
_entity_poly.pdbx_strand_id
1 'polypeptide(L)'
;MEQTPESLEVIIGFLAEVMDIRERQRGFYILPPDEQTSDAKTALETDLRRRVAALSDSYAAQLEGTPEKNYLYDLKREYGIQIPIDEFIKRYNLSTRLANVLFNLEKGNWRSGTGPIRTVSDLDGLDIKQVLNWPNMGKKTFRQFVDALEQEGYHLKGIEMYRERQRKRAYQK
;
A
#
# COMPACT_ATOMS: atom_id res chain seq x y z
N MET A 1 -22.80 -13.55 17.46
CA MET A 1 -23.19 -13.89 16.07
C MET A 1 -21.91 -14.21 15.34
N GLU A 2 -21.60 -15.49 15.18
CA GLU A 2 -20.47 -15.95 14.37
C GLU A 2 -20.85 -15.69 12.90
N GLN A 3 -20.14 -14.77 12.23
CA GLN A 3 -20.23 -14.67 10.78
C GLN A 3 -19.67 -15.98 10.22
N THR A 4 -20.54 -16.79 9.60
CA THR A 4 -20.13 -17.90 8.75
C THR A 4 -19.10 -17.38 7.75
N PRO A 5 -17.93 -18.03 7.58
CA PRO A 5 -16.97 -17.60 6.58
C PRO A 5 -17.67 -17.66 5.21
N GLU A 6 -17.87 -16.52 4.58
CA GLU A 6 -18.30 -16.51 3.18
C GLU A 6 -17.30 -17.34 2.37
N SER A 7 -17.80 -18.18 1.47
CA SER A 7 -16.94 -19.00 0.64
C SER A 7 -16.08 -18.11 -0.24
N LEU A 8 -14.88 -18.57 -0.58
CA LEU A 8 -13.95 -17.88 -1.48
C LEU A 8 -14.62 -17.47 -2.81
N GLU A 9 -15.64 -18.23 -3.25
CA GLU A 9 -16.48 -17.92 -4.41
C GLU A 9 -17.28 -16.63 -4.29
N VAL A 10 -17.83 -16.33 -3.10
CA VAL A 10 -18.58 -15.08 -2.84
C VAL A 10 -17.63 -13.90 -2.91
N ILE A 11 -16.42 -14.04 -2.34
CA ILE A 11 -15.39 -13.00 -2.34
C ILE A 11 -14.89 -12.72 -3.76
N ILE A 12 -14.67 -13.78 -4.56
CA ILE A 12 -14.31 -13.65 -5.98
C ILE A 12 -15.43 -12.97 -6.77
N GLY A 13 -16.70 -13.34 -6.54
CA GLY A 13 -17.84 -12.71 -7.19
C GLY A 13 -17.94 -11.22 -6.90
N PHE A 14 -17.71 -10.83 -5.65
CA PHE A 14 -17.71 -9.42 -5.25
C PHE A 14 -16.53 -8.65 -5.84
N LEU A 15 -15.32 -9.25 -5.88
CA LEU A 15 -14.18 -8.64 -6.56
C LEU A 15 -14.47 -8.41 -8.05
N ALA A 16 -15.07 -9.40 -8.72
CA ALA A 16 -15.47 -9.28 -10.12
C ALA A 16 -16.47 -8.14 -10.36
N GLU A 17 -17.45 -7.95 -9.46
CA GLU A 17 -18.38 -6.81 -9.53
C GLU A 17 -17.65 -5.47 -9.40
N VAL A 18 -16.72 -5.35 -8.45
CA VAL A 18 -15.87 -4.15 -8.31
C VAL A 18 -15.04 -3.90 -9.58
N MET A 19 -14.56 -4.95 -10.25
CA MET A 19 -13.83 -4.82 -11.52
C MET A 19 -14.73 -4.30 -12.64
N ASP A 20 -15.89 -4.90 -12.83
CA ASP A 20 -16.84 -4.53 -13.89
C ASP A 20 -17.24 -3.05 -13.77
N ILE A 21 -17.56 -2.61 -12.55
CA ILE A 21 -17.90 -1.20 -12.29
C ILE A 21 -16.70 -0.28 -12.62
N ARG A 22 -15.48 -0.66 -12.22
CA ARG A 22 -14.26 0.11 -12.51
C ARG A 22 -13.96 0.21 -14.00
N GLU A 23 -14.15 -0.87 -14.76
CA GLU A 23 -13.95 -0.89 -16.21
C GLU A 23 -14.96 0.02 -16.92
N ARG A 24 -16.23 0.01 -16.47
CA ARG A 24 -17.26 0.94 -16.97
C ARG A 24 -16.88 2.40 -16.70
N GLN A 25 -16.35 2.73 -15.53
CA GLN A 25 -15.90 4.09 -15.20
C GLN A 25 -14.73 4.58 -16.05
N ARG A 26 -13.79 3.68 -16.40
CA ARG A 26 -12.62 4.01 -17.24
C ARG A 26 -12.98 4.19 -18.73
N GLY A 27 -14.25 4.10 -19.08
CA GLY A 27 -14.73 4.32 -20.45
C GLY A 27 -14.52 3.12 -21.37
N PHE A 28 -14.22 1.94 -20.82
CA PHE A 28 -14.23 0.70 -21.61
C PHE A 28 -15.67 0.28 -21.98
N TYR A 29 -16.67 0.84 -21.31
CA TYR A 29 -18.09 0.73 -21.64
C TYR A 29 -18.77 2.11 -21.57
N ILE A 30 -19.82 2.32 -22.38
CA ILE A 30 -20.63 3.55 -22.36
C ILE A 30 -21.59 3.46 -21.17
N LEU A 31 -21.38 4.27 -20.14
CA LEU A 31 -22.34 4.45 -19.04
C LEU A 31 -23.62 5.10 -19.59
N PRO A 32 -24.82 4.74 -19.07
CA PRO A 32 -26.05 5.42 -19.46
C PRO A 32 -26.00 6.92 -19.09
N PRO A 33 -26.69 7.81 -19.83
CA PRO A 33 -26.47 9.27 -19.75
C PRO A 33 -26.71 9.90 -18.37
N ASP A 34 -27.60 9.31 -17.57
CA ASP A 34 -27.91 9.67 -16.19
C ASP A 34 -26.78 9.33 -15.20
N GLU A 35 -26.01 8.28 -15.48
CA GLU A 35 -24.82 7.87 -14.71
C GLU A 35 -23.53 8.60 -15.15
N GLN A 36 -23.59 9.37 -16.25
CA GLN A 36 -22.46 10.18 -16.71
C GLN A 36 -22.32 11.51 -15.95
N THR A 37 -23.29 11.86 -15.11
CA THR A 37 -23.26 13.09 -14.29
C THR A 37 -22.13 13.05 -13.27
N SER A 38 -21.58 14.22 -12.94
CA SER A 38 -20.48 14.33 -11.96
C SER A 38 -20.89 13.75 -10.59
N ASP A 39 -22.13 13.99 -10.18
CA ASP A 39 -22.65 13.54 -8.88
C ASP A 39 -22.82 12.02 -8.81
N ALA A 40 -23.31 11.39 -9.89
CA ALA A 40 -23.44 9.94 -9.97
C ALA A 40 -22.07 9.24 -9.93
N LYS A 41 -21.06 9.81 -10.62
CA LYS A 41 -19.69 9.30 -10.60
C LYS A 41 -19.07 9.36 -9.20
N THR A 42 -19.21 10.49 -8.50
CA THR A 42 -18.71 10.63 -7.13
C THR A 42 -19.42 9.70 -6.15
N ALA A 43 -20.74 9.51 -6.30
CA ALA A 43 -21.50 8.57 -5.47
C ALA A 43 -21.02 7.13 -5.69
N LEU A 44 -20.79 6.74 -6.94
CA LEU A 44 -20.27 5.41 -7.30
C LEU A 44 -18.85 5.19 -6.79
N GLU A 45 -17.94 6.16 -6.94
CA GLU A 45 -16.58 6.09 -6.36
C GLU A 45 -16.61 5.96 -4.83
N THR A 46 -17.53 6.67 -4.18
CA THR A 46 -17.72 6.57 -2.73
C THR A 46 -18.21 5.18 -2.32
N ASP A 47 -19.15 4.60 -3.06
CA ASP A 47 -19.64 3.25 -2.82
C ASP A 47 -18.53 2.20 -3.04
N LEU A 48 -17.80 2.29 -4.15
CA LEU A 48 -16.66 1.42 -4.44
C LEU A 48 -15.60 1.47 -3.33
N ARG A 49 -15.25 2.67 -2.87
CA ARG A 49 -14.32 2.83 -1.74
C ARG A 49 -14.82 2.13 -0.48
N ARG A 50 -16.11 2.25 -0.16
CA ARG A 50 -16.71 1.56 1.01
C ARG A 50 -16.66 0.04 0.84
N ARG A 51 -17.00 -0.46 -0.35
CA ARG A 51 -16.97 -1.89 -0.68
C ARG A 51 -15.57 -2.48 -0.57
N VAL A 52 -14.56 -1.81 -1.13
CA VAL A 52 -13.16 -2.24 -1.03
C VAL A 52 -12.67 -2.20 0.43
N ALA A 53 -13.06 -1.19 1.22
CA ALA A 53 -12.74 -1.14 2.65
C ALA A 53 -13.38 -2.32 3.41
N ALA A 54 -14.65 -2.61 3.18
CA ALA A 54 -15.35 -3.73 3.80
C ALA A 54 -14.69 -5.09 3.47
N LEU A 55 -14.31 -5.32 2.20
CA LEU A 55 -13.56 -6.51 1.80
C LEU A 55 -12.24 -6.66 2.56
N SER A 56 -11.56 -5.53 2.76
CA SER A 56 -10.25 -5.49 3.43
C SER A 56 -10.36 -5.96 4.89
N ASP A 57 -11.44 -5.58 5.58
CA ASP A 57 -11.65 -5.94 6.98
C ASP A 57 -12.19 -7.37 7.13
N SER A 58 -13.09 -7.79 6.25
CA SER A 58 -13.78 -9.08 6.37
C SER A 58 -12.99 -10.29 5.86
N TYR A 59 -12.15 -10.12 4.83
CA TYR A 59 -11.63 -11.25 4.05
C TYR A 59 -10.11 -11.32 3.89
N ALA A 60 -9.36 -10.38 4.47
CA ALA A 60 -7.90 -10.32 4.32
C ALA A 60 -7.17 -11.63 4.67
N ALA A 61 -7.67 -12.38 5.67
CA ALA A 61 -7.07 -13.65 6.08
C ALA A 61 -7.32 -14.79 5.06
N GLN A 62 -8.48 -14.80 4.41
CA GLN A 62 -8.88 -15.86 3.48
C GLN A 62 -8.23 -15.70 2.10
N LEU A 63 -7.87 -14.47 1.75
CA LEU A 63 -7.15 -14.15 0.51
C LEU A 63 -5.63 -14.32 0.66
N GLU A 64 -5.12 -14.67 1.85
CA GLU A 64 -3.67 -14.84 2.05
C GLU A 64 -3.10 -15.92 1.11
N GLY A 65 -2.09 -15.53 0.32
CA GLY A 65 -1.46 -16.42 -0.66
C GLY A 65 -2.18 -16.56 -1.99
N THR A 66 -3.30 -15.85 -2.22
CA THR A 66 -4.03 -15.89 -3.50
C THR A 66 -3.70 -14.67 -4.38
N PRO A 67 -3.86 -14.77 -5.72
CA PRO A 67 -3.71 -13.62 -6.63
C PRO A 67 -4.68 -12.47 -6.32
N GLU A 68 -5.87 -12.77 -5.83
CA GLU A 68 -6.91 -11.80 -5.51
C GLU A 68 -6.48 -10.84 -4.40
N LYS A 69 -5.63 -11.28 -3.48
CA LYS A 69 -5.05 -10.38 -2.47
C LYS A 69 -4.20 -9.28 -3.07
N ASN A 70 -3.41 -9.60 -4.10
CA ASN A 70 -2.63 -8.60 -4.82
C ASN A 70 -3.54 -7.60 -5.53
N TYR A 71 -4.66 -8.07 -6.07
CA TYR A 71 -5.64 -7.20 -6.70
C TYR A 71 -6.32 -6.27 -5.68
N LEU A 72 -6.74 -6.82 -4.53
CA LEU A 72 -7.31 -6.04 -3.44
C LEU A 72 -6.33 -4.97 -2.95
N TYR A 73 -5.04 -5.29 -2.84
CA TYR A 73 -3.98 -4.34 -2.52
C TYR A 73 -3.96 -3.16 -3.51
N ASP A 74 -3.97 -3.45 -4.81
CA ASP A 74 -3.93 -2.43 -5.86
C ASP A 74 -5.20 -1.56 -5.84
N LEU A 75 -6.37 -2.14 -5.53
CA LEU A 75 -7.61 -1.39 -5.33
C LEU A 75 -7.54 -0.46 -4.11
N LYS A 76 -6.98 -0.93 -2.98
CA LYS A 76 -6.80 -0.08 -1.79
C LYS A 76 -5.98 1.16 -2.13
N ARG A 77 -4.89 0.96 -2.88
CA ARG A 77 -4.02 2.05 -3.35
C ARG A 77 -4.79 3.04 -4.22
N GLU A 78 -5.53 2.56 -5.22
CA GLU A 78 -6.31 3.40 -6.14
C GLU A 78 -7.37 4.24 -5.42
N TYR A 79 -8.08 3.67 -4.45
CA TYR A 79 -9.14 4.35 -3.70
C TYR A 79 -8.64 5.06 -2.43
N GLY A 80 -7.33 5.19 -2.24
CA GLY A 80 -6.74 5.86 -1.08
C GLY A 80 -7.17 5.25 0.26
N ILE A 81 -7.30 3.93 0.30
CA ILE A 81 -7.54 3.15 1.51
C ILE A 81 -6.17 2.85 2.13
N GLN A 82 -6.06 3.03 3.44
CA GLN A 82 -4.81 2.81 4.15
C GLN A 82 -4.35 1.37 4.03
N ILE A 83 -3.10 1.20 3.60
CA ILE A 83 -2.46 -0.10 3.49
C ILE A 83 -1.64 -0.33 4.76
N PRO A 84 -1.92 -1.41 5.52
CA PRO A 84 -1.12 -1.82 6.66
C PRO A 84 0.34 -2.13 6.28
N ILE A 85 1.27 -1.87 7.20
CA ILE A 85 2.70 -2.12 6.98
C ILE A 85 3.03 -3.59 6.74
N ASP A 86 2.32 -4.52 7.37
CA ASP A 86 2.53 -5.96 7.20
C ASP A 86 2.18 -6.42 5.77
N GLU A 87 1.13 -5.84 5.18
CA GLU A 87 0.71 -6.10 3.81
C GLU A 87 1.77 -5.60 2.80
N PHE A 88 2.33 -4.41 3.05
CA PHE A 88 3.46 -3.87 2.27
C PHE A 88 4.72 -4.75 2.36
N ILE A 89 5.06 -5.23 3.57
CA ILE A 89 6.19 -6.15 3.78
C ILE A 89 6.02 -7.42 2.94
N LYS A 90 4.82 -8.00 2.94
CA LYS A 90 4.51 -9.22 2.18
C LYS A 90 4.55 -8.97 0.67
N ARG A 91 3.91 -7.89 0.19
CA ARG A 91 3.81 -7.53 -1.24
C ARG A 91 5.17 -7.42 -1.91
N TYR A 92 6.12 -6.75 -1.25
CA TYR A 92 7.46 -6.52 -1.79
C TYR A 92 8.50 -7.55 -1.34
N ASN A 93 8.07 -8.63 -0.67
CA ASN A 93 8.94 -9.65 -0.12
C ASN A 93 10.14 -9.03 0.63
N LEU A 94 9.84 -8.09 1.53
CA LEU A 94 10.86 -7.33 2.23
C LEU A 94 11.68 -8.26 3.12
N SER A 95 12.99 -8.02 3.20
CA SER A 95 13.86 -8.86 4.02
C SER A 95 13.40 -8.87 5.48
N THR A 96 13.58 -10.00 6.17
CA THR A 96 13.23 -10.16 7.59
C THR A 96 13.82 -9.03 8.46
N ARG A 97 15.02 -8.54 8.10
CA ARG A 97 15.63 -7.39 8.77
C ARG A 97 14.79 -6.12 8.61
N LEU A 98 14.35 -5.79 7.39
CA LEU A 98 13.50 -4.63 7.14
C LEU A 98 12.12 -4.78 7.79
N ALA A 99 11.52 -5.98 7.71
CA ALA A 99 10.26 -6.28 8.37
C ALA A 99 10.35 -6.03 9.88
N ASN A 100 11.41 -6.53 10.53
CA ASN A 100 11.64 -6.30 11.96
C ASN A 100 11.84 -4.82 12.32
N VAL A 101 12.46 -4.03 11.43
CA VAL A 101 12.58 -2.57 11.62
C VAL A 101 11.20 -1.94 11.65
N LEU A 102 10.39 -2.22 10.62
CA LEU A 102 9.06 -1.65 10.47
C LEU A 102 8.08 -2.09 11.59
N PHE A 103 8.09 -3.37 11.99
CA PHE A 103 7.27 -3.85 13.10
C PHE A 103 7.64 -3.21 14.45
N ASN A 104 8.91 -2.90 14.69
CA ASN A 104 9.30 -2.23 15.92
C ASN A 104 8.88 -0.76 15.92
N LEU A 105 8.91 -0.10 14.76
CA LEU A 105 8.40 1.26 14.59
C LEU A 105 6.89 1.33 14.77
N GLU A 106 6.15 0.34 14.26
CA GLU A 106 4.70 0.22 14.45
C GLU A 106 4.29 0.18 15.93
N LYS A 107 5.04 -0.59 16.73
CA LYS A 107 4.82 -0.73 18.18
C LYS A 107 5.23 0.51 18.98
N GLY A 108 5.78 1.55 18.33
CA GLY A 108 6.29 2.75 19.00
C GLY A 108 7.48 2.45 19.92
N ASN A 109 8.17 1.32 19.70
CA ASN A 109 9.22 0.87 20.61
C ASN A 109 10.47 1.77 20.56
N TRP A 110 10.58 2.68 19.58
CA TRP A 110 11.80 3.44 19.30
C TRP A 110 11.60 4.95 19.42
N ARG A 111 12.61 5.62 19.98
CA ARG A 111 12.76 7.08 19.94
C ARG A 111 13.35 7.52 18.60
N SER A 112 12.78 7.08 17.48
CA SER A 112 13.26 7.40 16.13
C SER A 112 12.92 8.83 15.69
N GLY A 113 12.23 9.61 16.52
CA GLY A 113 11.70 10.94 16.16
C GLY A 113 10.57 10.89 15.14
N THR A 114 10.19 9.69 14.69
CA THR A 114 9.01 9.39 13.88
C THR A 114 7.98 8.76 14.81
N GLY A 115 6.72 9.16 14.69
CA GLY A 115 5.62 8.51 15.42
C GLY A 115 5.49 7.02 15.06
N PRO A 116 4.55 6.29 15.69
CA PRO A 116 4.28 4.90 15.31
C PRO A 116 3.90 4.84 13.83
N ILE A 117 4.57 3.96 13.08
CA ILE A 117 4.32 3.74 11.65
C ILE A 117 3.42 2.53 11.52
N ARG A 118 2.14 2.73 11.20
CA ARG A 118 1.13 1.66 11.12
C ARG A 118 0.74 1.35 9.68
N THR A 119 0.83 2.36 8.83
CA THR A 119 0.39 2.30 7.44
C THR A 119 1.51 2.75 6.52
N VAL A 120 1.42 2.37 5.24
CA VAL A 120 2.39 2.82 4.22
C VAL A 120 2.37 4.35 4.08
N SER A 121 1.22 4.99 4.25
CA SER A 121 1.12 6.46 4.23
C SER A 121 1.94 7.14 5.34
N ASP A 122 2.19 6.48 6.48
CA ASP A 122 3.03 7.03 7.55
C ASP A 122 4.52 7.08 7.15
N LEU A 123 4.89 6.37 6.08
CA LEU A 123 6.24 6.36 5.52
C LEU A 123 6.49 7.50 4.52
N ASP A 124 5.42 8.14 4.04
CA ASP A 124 5.53 9.16 3.02
C ASP A 124 6.20 10.43 3.57
N GLY A 125 7.11 10.99 2.79
CA GLY A 125 7.79 12.23 3.13
C GLY A 125 8.70 12.14 4.37
N LEU A 126 9.06 10.93 4.84
CA LEU A 126 10.07 10.74 5.87
C LEU A 126 11.43 11.29 5.42
N ASP A 127 12.18 11.92 6.33
CA ASP A 127 13.53 12.38 6.02
C ASP A 127 14.48 11.19 5.96
N ILE A 128 15.28 11.12 4.89
CA ILE A 128 16.28 10.07 4.73
C ILE A 128 17.21 9.93 5.96
N LYS A 129 17.55 11.03 6.64
CA LYS A 129 18.38 11.00 7.85
C LYS A 129 17.69 10.28 8.99
N GLN A 130 16.37 10.43 9.13
CA GLN A 130 15.60 9.68 10.14
C GLN A 130 15.64 8.18 9.83
N VAL A 131 15.39 7.82 8.57
CA VAL A 131 15.38 6.42 8.12
C VAL A 131 16.75 5.77 8.26
N LEU A 132 17.84 6.47 7.90
CA LEU A 132 19.20 5.96 8.06
C LEU A 132 19.62 5.77 9.51
N ASN A 133 18.96 6.47 10.45
CA ASN A 133 19.19 6.32 11.88
C ASN A 133 18.32 5.23 12.51
N TRP A 134 17.45 4.56 11.74
CA TRP A 134 16.69 3.43 12.27
C TRP A 134 17.62 2.27 12.66
N PRO A 135 17.43 1.67 13.85
CA PRO A 135 18.17 0.51 14.29
C PRO A 135 18.19 -0.59 13.23
N ASN A 136 19.34 -1.26 13.07
CA ASN A 136 19.52 -2.34 12.10
C ASN A 136 19.26 -1.96 10.63
N MET A 137 19.20 -0.66 10.30
CA MET A 137 19.09 -0.19 8.93
C MET A 137 20.45 -0.21 8.22
N GLY A 138 20.78 -1.37 7.63
CA GLY A 138 21.97 -1.51 6.78
C GLY A 138 21.77 -0.94 5.37
N LYS A 139 22.86 -0.70 4.63
CA LYS A 139 22.81 -0.15 3.25
C LYS A 139 21.90 -0.94 2.29
N LYS A 140 21.95 -2.29 2.35
CA LYS A 140 21.12 -3.16 1.50
C LYS A 140 19.64 -3.09 1.89
N THR A 141 19.37 -3.09 3.20
CA THR A 141 18.03 -2.96 3.78
C THR A 141 17.41 -1.60 3.42
N PHE A 142 18.19 -0.53 3.53
CA PHE A 142 17.78 0.82 3.14
C PHE A 142 17.45 0.90 1.65
N ARG A 143 18.28 0.30 0.78
CA ARG A 143 18.00 0.28 -0.66
C ARG A 143 16.70 -0.45 -0.97
N GLN A 144 16.51 -1.65 -0.42
CA GLN A 144 15.27 -2.41 -0.59
C GLN A 144 14.05 -1.62 -0.13
N PHE A 145 14.17 -0.89 0.99
CA PHE A 145 13.11 -0.03 1.49
C PHE A 145 12.74 1.10 0.54
N VAL A 146 13.74 1.82 0.02
CA VAL A 146 13.54 2.90 -0.95
C VAL A 146 12.91 2.37 -2.24
N ASP A 147 13.42 1.26 -2.77
CA ASP A 147 12.92 0.67 -4.01
C ASP A 147 11.45 0.25 -3.88
N ALA A 148 11.05 -0.29 -2.72
CA ALA A 148 9.66 -0.66 -2.44
C ALA A 148 8.74 0.56 -2.26
N LEU A 149 9.21 1.61 -1.57
CA LEU A 149 8.45 2.86 -1.43
C LEU A 149 8.22 3.53 -2.78
N GLU A 150 9.24 3.58 -3.64
CA GLU A 150 9.11 4.19 -4.97
C GLU A 150 8.16 3.41 -5.87
N GLN A 151 8.12 2.07 -5.76
CA GLN A 151 7.13 1.25 -6.47
C GLN A 151 5.70 1.53 -6.00
N GLU A 152 5.50 1.84 -4.71
CA GLU A 152 4.22 2.31 -4.19
C GLU A 152 3.87 3.75 -4.60
N GLY A 153 4.85 4.52 -5.08
CA GLY A 153 4.69 5.93 -5.45
C GLY A 153 4.94 6.90 -4.28
N TYR A 154 5.57 6.42 -3.20
CA TYR A 154 5.97 7.25 -2.06
C TYR A 154 7.46 7.59 -2.14
N HIS A 155 7.82 8.72 -1.53
CA HIS A 155 9.19 9.23 -1.63
C HIS A 155 9.74 9.69 -0.28
N LEU A 156 11.02 9.38 -0.03
CA LEU A 156 11.75 9.94 1.09
C LEU A 156 12.26 11.35 0.76
N LYS A 157 12.11 12.28 1.71
CA LYS A 157 12.69 13.61 1.59
C LYS A 157 14.22 13.52 1.58
N GLY A 158 14.83 14.18 0.59
CA GLY A 158 16.28 14.25 0.44
C GLY A 158 16.94 13.02 -0.20
N ILE A 159 16.16 12.07 -0.75
CA ILE A 159 16.68 10.88 -1.41
C ILE A 159 17.55 11.19 -2.64
N GLU A 160 17.18 12.22 -3.41
CA GLU A 160 17.92 12.64 -4.61
C GLU A 160 19.31 13.17 -4.26
N MET A 161 19.41 14.06 -3.27
CA MET A 161 20.68 14.56 -2.76
C MET A 161 21.59 13.43 -2.25
N TYR A 162 21.00 12.41 -1.62
CA TYR A 162 21.75 11.23 -1.19
C TYR A 162 22.29 10.42 -2.37
N ARG A 163 21.44 10.15 -3.37
CA ARG A 163 21.84 9.43 -4.60
C ARG A 163 22.97 10.16 -5.31
N GLU A 164 22.89 11.48 -5.43
CA GLU A 164 23.93 12.30 -6.05
C GLU A 164 25.28 12.20 -5.30
N ARG A 165 25.26 12.25 -3.96
CA ARG A 165 26.47 12.06 -3.14
C ARG A 165 27.09 10.68 -3.30
N GLN A 166 26.28 9.62 -3.42
CA GLN A 166 26.79 8.27 -3.66
C GLN A 166 27.45 8.16 -5.03
N ARG A 167 26.87 8.76 -6.08
CA ARG A 167 27.47 8.80 -7.42
C ARG A 167 28.83 9.50 -7.40
N LYS A 168 28.93 10.69 -6.80
CA LYS A 168 30.20 11.44 -6.70
C LYS A 168 31.31 10.63 -6.01
N ARG A 169 30.98 9.87 -4.97
CA ARG A 169 31.95 8.99 -4.26
C ARG A 169 32.38 7.77 -5.09
N ALA A 170 31.54 7.29 -5.99
CA ALA A 170 31.87 6.18 -6.87
C ALA A 170 32.83 6.61 -8.00
N TYR A 171 32.74 7.86 -8.47
CA TYR A 171 33.63 8.43 -9.49
C TYR A 171 35.01 8.88 -8.96
N GLN A 172 35.18 8.97 -7.63
CA GLN A 172 36.44 9.35 -6.98
C GLN A 172 37.28 8.15 -6.52
N LYS A 173 36.82 6.92 -6.80
CA LYS A 173 37.54 5.67 -6.53
C LYS A 173 37.95 5.04 -7.85
#